data_AF-A0A928R6L2-F1
#
_entry.id   AF-A0A928R6L2-F1
#
_cell.length_a   1.000
_cell.length_b   1.000
_cell.length_c   1.000
_cell.angle_alpha   90.00
_cell.angle_beta   90.00
_cell.angle_gamma   90.00
#
_symmetry.space_group_name_H-M   'P 1'
#
loop_
_entity.id
_entity.type
_entity.pdbx_description
1 polymer ?
#
loop_
_entity_poly.entity_id
_entity_poly.type
_entity_poly.pdbx_seq_one_letter_code
_entity_poly.pdbx_strand_id
1 'polypeptide(L)'
;MENYTTQMDAAKKGIITPEMKAVAEKEYRTPEEIRELVAKGQVAICANKLHTCIAPNGVGSMLRTKINVNLGVSKDCKDYNIEMEKVMAAVNMGAEAIMDLSSHGNTQPFRQKLTSECPAMIGTVPVYDSVIHYQRDLDTLTAKDFIDVIRLHAQDGVDFVTIHCGITRKTIEQIKNHKRKMNIVSRGGSLVFAWMSMTGEE
;
A
#
# COMPACT_ATOMS: atom_id res chain seq x y z
N MET A 1 -21.19 -17.09 2.42
CA MET A 1 -19.83 -16.62 2.80
C MET A 1 -18.87 -17.14 1.76
N GLU A 2 -18.06 -16.29 1.16
CA GLU A 2 -17.01 -16.73 0.25
C GLU A 2 -16.07 -17.71 0.98
N ASN A 3 -15.68 -18.79 0.31
CA ASN A 3 -14.89 -19.87 0.91
C ASN A 3 -13.37 -19.56 0.95
N TYR A 4 -13.00 -18.28 0.88
CA TYR A 4 -11.60 -17.82 0.87
C TYR A 4 -11.46 -16.42 1.49
N THR A 5 -10.25 -16.09 1.97
CA THR A 5 -9.96 -14.80 2.61
C THR A 5 -9.10 -13.86 1.77
N THR A 6 -8.28 -14.40 0.87
CA THR A 6 -7.40 -13.63 -0.03
C THR A 6 -7.31 -14.31 -1.39
N GLN A 7 -6.80 -13.61 -2.39
CA GLN A 7 -6.55 -14.18 -3.72
C GLN A 7 -5.57 -15.36 -3.67
N MET A 8 -4.56 -15.31 -2.80
CA MET A 8 -3.63 -16.44 -2.58
C MET A 8 -4.31 -17.64 -1.92
N ASP A 9 -5.19 -17.41 -0.94
CA ASP A 9 -5.97 -18.48 -0.31
C ASP A 9 -6.91 -19.16 -1.31
N ALA A 10 -7.65 -18.37 -2.11
CA ALA A 10 -8.48 -18.87 -3.19
C ALA A 10 -7.68 -19.71 -4.19
N ALA A 11 -6.54 -19.18 -4.63
CA ALA A 11 -5.67 -19.85 -5.59
C ALA A 11 -5.18 -21.21 -5.08
N LYS A 12 -4.70 -21.28 -3.82
CA LYS A 12 -4.24 -22.53 -3.20
C LYS A 12 -5.34 -23.57 -3.04
N LYS A 13 -6.60 -23.13 -2.93
CA LYS A 13 -7.79 -24.00 -2.90
C LYS A 13 -8.27 -24.42 -4.31
N GLY A 14 -7.58 -24.02 -5.37
CA GLY A 14 -8.00 -24.31 -6.75
C GLY A 14 -9.17 -23.44 -7.24
N ILE A 15 -9.49 -22.35 -6.53
CA ILE A 15 -10.59 -21.46 -6.88
C ILE A 15 -10.07 -20.38 -7.83
N ILE A 16 -10.73 -20.24 -8.99
CA ILE A 16 -10.50 -19.14 -9.94
C ILE A 16 -11.51 -18.03 -9.63
N THR A 17 -11.01 -16.92 -9.08
CA THR A 17 -11.84 -15.76 -8.71
C THR A 17 -12.16 -14.86 -9.91
N PRO A 18 -13.16 -13.96 -9.80
CA PRO A 18 -13.41 -12.94 -10.81
C PRO A 18 -12.18 -12.06 -11.08
N GLU A 19 -11.41 -11.72 -10.05
CA GLU A 19 -10.20 -10.90 -10.19
C GLU A 19 -9.11 -11.62 -10.98
N MET A 20 -8.92 -12.94 -10.76
CA MET A 20 -7.98 -13.72 -11.57
C MET A 20 -8.38 -13.78 -13.04
N LYS A 21 -9.69 -13.85 -13.35
CA LYS A 21 -10.18 -13.81 -14.74
C LYS A 21 -9.91 -12.45 -15.38
N ALA A 22 -10.20 -11.36 -14.66
CA ALA A 22 -9.94 -10.00 -15.14
C ALA A 22 -8.45 -9.76 -15.40
N VAL A 23 -7.57 -10.23 -14.51
CA VAL A 23 -6.11 -10.16 -14.71
C VAL A 23 -5.67 -11.02 -15.90
N ALA A 24 -6.22 -12.23 -16.05
CA ALA A 24 -5.90 -13.12 -17.17
C ALA A 24 -6.25 -12.48 -18.51
N GLU A 25 -7.42 -11.87 -18.62
CA GLU A 25 -7.86 -11.15 -19.81
C GLU A 25 -6.92 -9.98 -20.16
N LYS A 26 -6.59 -9.13 -19.18
CA LYS A 26 -5.66 -8.00 -19.37
C LYS A 26 -4.25 -8.43 -19.77
N GLU A 27 -3.83 -9.63 -19.38
CA GLU A 27 -2.49 -10.16 -19.62
C GLU A 27 -2.43 -11.15 -20.80
N TYR A 28 -3.55 -11.36 -21.50
CA TYR A 28 -3.67 -12.34 -22.60
C TYR A 28 -3.23 -13.76 -22.17
N ARG A 29 -3.62 -14.17 -20.96
CA ARG A 29 -3.33 -15.46 -20.36
C ARG A 29 -4.61 -16.21 -20.01
N THR A 30 -4.49 -17.49 -19.68
CA THR A 30 -5.61 -18.25 -19.13
C THR A 30 -5.81 -17.95 -17.63
N PRO A 31 -7.05 -18.00 -17.11
CA PRO A 31 -7.30 -17.85 -15.68
C PRO A 31 -6.57 -18.90 -14.82
N GLU A 32 -6.33 -20.09 -15.36
CA GLU A 32 -5.60 -21.15 -14.65
C GLU A 32 -4.12 -20.83 -14.50
N GLU A 33 -3.46 -20.27 -15.53
CA GLU A 33 -2.08 -19.78 -15.40
C GLU A 33 -1.97 -18.70 -14.31
N ILE A 34 -2.91 -17.75 -14.27
CA ILE A 34 -2.93 -16.70 -13.23
C ILE A 34 -3.13 -17.33 -11.85
N ARG A 35 -4.10 -18.23 -11.69
CA ARG A 35 -4.36 -18.93 -10.43
C ARG A 35 -3.10 -19.66 -9.94
N GLU A 36 -2.41 -20.39 -10.81
CA GLU A 36 -1.17 -21.08 -10.45
C GLU A 36 -0.07 -20.13 -9.97
N LEU A 37 0.16 -19.03 -10.69
CA LEU A 37 1.16 -18.03 -10.34
C LEU A 37 0.84 -17.37 -8.99
N VAL A 38 -0.44 -17.09 -8.72
CA VAL A 38 -0.91 -16.55 -7.44
C VAL A 38 -0.72 -17.59 -6.31
N ALA A 39 -1.04 -18.86 -6.54
CA ALA A 39 -0.84 -19.93 -5.56
C ALA A 39 0.63 -20.11 -5.18
N LYS A 40 1.54 -19.96 -6.16
CA LYS A 40 3.00 -20.03 -6.00
C LYS A 40 3.62 -18.75 -5.41
N GLY A 41 2.84 -17.69 -5.22
CA GLY A 41 3.33 -16.39 -4.74
C GLY A 41 4.19 -15.63 -5.74
N GLN A 42 4.11 -15.96 -7.03
CA GLN A 42 4.85 -15.31 -8.11
C GLN A 42 4.09 -14.11 -8.71
N VAL A 43 2.77 -14.09 -8.52
CA VAL A 43 1.89 -12.97 -8.84
C VAL A 43 1.07 -12.61 -7.61
N ALA A 44 0.95 -11.32 -7.32
CA ALA A 44 0.01 -10.77 -6.37
C ALA A 44 -1.14 -10.07 -7.10
N ILE A 45 -2.36 -10.19 -6.57
CA ILE A 45 -3.52 -9.40 -6.98
C ILE A 45 -3.99 -8.65 -5.75
N CYS A 46 -3.65 -7.36 -5.69
CA CYS A 46 -4.03 -6.47 -4.60
C CYS A 46 -5.46 -5.99 -4.86
N ALA A 47 -6.44 -6.60 -4.20
CA ALA A 47 -7.85 -6.30 -4.36
C ALA A 47 -8.55 -6.44 -3.00
N ASN A 48 -8.53 -5.37 -2.22
CA ASN A 48 -9.28 -5.31 -0.97
C ASN A 48 -10.78 -5.33 -1.30
N LYS A 49 -11.55 -6.19 -0.63
CA LYS A 49 -13.00 -6.34 -0.83
C LYS A 49 -13.81 -5.05 -0.62
N LEU A 50 -13.25 -4.07 0.08
CA LEU A 50 -13.90 -2.77 0.31
C LEU A 50 -13.62 -1.76 -0.81
N HIS A 51 -12.66 -2.04 -1.69
CA HIS A 51 -12.39 -1.24 -2.88
C HIS A 51 -13.29 -1.68 -4.03
N THR A 52 -14.50 -1.13 -4.07
CA THR A 52 -15.59 -1.65 -4.93
C THR A 52 -15.49 -1.24 -6.41
N CYS A 53 -14.74 -0.20 -6.74
CA CYS A 53 -14.54 0.29 -8.11
C CYS A 53 -13.25 -0.23 -8.78
N ILE A 54 -12.48 -1.09 -8.10
CA ILE A 54 -11.19 -1.55 -8.60
C ILE A 54 -11.33 -2.29 -9.93
N ALA A 55 -10.42 -2.00 -10.86
CA ALA A 55 -10.17 -2.79 -12.06
C ALA A 55 -8.91 -3.64 -11.81
N PRO A 56 -9.03 -4.90 -11.34
CA PRO A 56 -7.90 -5.65 -10.78
C PRO A 56 -6.73 -5.80 -11.74
N ASN A 57 -5.50 -5.69 -11.22
CA ASN A 57 -4.27 -5.92 -11.98
C ASN A 57 -3.39 -6.93 -11.22
N GLY A 58 -2.66 -7.76 -11.96
CA GLY A 58 -1.66 -8.67 -11.40
C GLY A 58 -0.28 -8.01 -11.37
N VAL A 59 0.46 -8.20 -10.29
CA VAL A 59 1.85 -7.75 -10.13
C VAL A 59 2.75 -8.96 -9.98
N GLY A 60 3.65 -9.19 -10.94
CA GLY A 60 4.60 -10.30 -10.92
C GLY A 60 5.46 -10.35 -12.18
N SER A 61 6.62 -11.02 -12.10
CA SER A 61 7.64 -11.01 -13.17
C SER A 61 7.21 -11.65 -14.49
N MET A 62 6.13 -12.44 -14.46
CA MET A 62 5.59 -13.14 -15.64
C MET A 62 4.52 -12.33 -16.38
N LEU A 63 4.18 -11.15 -15.87
CA LEU A 63 3.15 -10.26 -16.41
C LEU A 63 3.80 -9.00 -17.02
N ARG A 64 3.02 -8.16 -17.71
CA ARG A 64 3.51 -6.86 -18.18
C ARG A 64 3.94 -5.99 -16.99
N THR A 65 4.97 -5.19 -17.16
CA THR A 65 5.40 -4.18 -16.17
C THR A 65 4.23 -3.26 -15.81
N LYS A 66 4.09 -2.95 -14.51
CA LYS A 66 3.06 -2.05 -13.96
C LYS A 66 3.70 -0.76 -13.49
N ILE A 67 2.97 0.34 -13.60
CA ILE A 67 3.41 1.67 -13.19
C ILE A 67 2.61 2.12 -11.97
N ASN A 68 3.33 2.62 -10.97
CA ASN A 68 2.78 3.27 -9.80
C ASN A 68 3.02 4.77 -9.85
N VAL A 69 1.99 5.56 -9.52
CA VAL A 69 2.10 7.02 -9.38
C VAL A 69 1.86 7.42 -7.93
N ASN A 70 2.78 8.21 -7.37
CA ASN A 70 2.68 8.74 -6.01
C ASN A 70 1.97 10.09 -6.04
N LEU A 71 0.90 10.23 -5.26
CA LEU A 71 0.11 11.45 -5.12
C LEU A 71 -0.25 11.65 -3.64
N GLY A 72 -0.95 12.74 -3.32
CA GLY A 72 -1.48 12.93 -1.98
C GLY A 72 -1.49 14.37 -1.52
N VAL A 73 -2.30 14.59 -0.50
CA VAL A 73 -2.53 15.88 0.11
C VAL A 73 -1.31 16.32 0.91
N SER A 74 -0.89 17.56 0.66
CA SER A 74 0.25 18.18 1.33
C SER A 74 -0.15 19.48 2.01
N LYS A 75 0.78 20.09 2.75
CA LYS A 75 0.55 21.41 3.35
C LYS A 75 0.29 22.48 2.29
N ASP A 76 0.91 22.34 1.11
CA ASP A 76 0.92 23.33 0.04
C ASP A 76 -0.31 23.19 -0.89
N CYS A 77 -0.87 21.98 -1.01
CA CYS A 77 -2.09 21.73 -1.78
C CYS A 77 -3.02 20.80 -0.98
N LYS A 78 -4.13 21.38 -0.50
CA LYS A 78 -5.11 20.72 0.39
C LYS A 78 -6.42 20.32 -0.30
N ASP A 79 -6.55 20.64 -1.59
CA ASP A 79 -7.79 20.44 -2.32
C ASP A 79 -7.88 19.00 -2.84
N TYR A 80 -8.84 18.24 -2.30
CA TYR A 80 -9.06 16.84 -2.65
C TYR A 80 -9.55 16.67 -4.08
N ASN A 81 -10.24 17.66 -4.65
CA ASN A 81 -10.70 17.58 -6.04
C ASN A 81 -9.53 17.74 -6.99
N ILE A 82 -8.62 18.68 -6.73
CA ILE A 82 -7.40 18.86 -7.52
C ILE A 82 -6.50 17.61 -7.42
N GLU A 83 -6.35 17.02 -6.23
CA GLU A 83 -5.62 15.76 -6.09
C GLU A 83 -6.31 14.61 -6.84
N MET A 84 -7.64 14.54 -6.83
CA MET A 84 -8.38 13.53 -7.58
C MET A 84 -8.25 13.72 -9.10
N GLU A 85 -8.18 14.96 -9.60
CA GLU A 85 -7.90 15.23 -11.02
C GLU A 85 -6.53 14.67 -11.43
N LYS A 86 -5.50 14.81 -10.59
CA LYS A 86 -4.18 14.21 -10.83
C LYS A 86 -4.23 12.69 -10.83
N VAL A 87 -5.00 12.10 -9.92
CA VAL A 87 -5.23 10.64 -9.84
C VAL A 87 -5.83 10.15 -11.16
N MET A 88 -6.92 10.78 -11.60
CA MET A 88 -7.61 10.36 -12.82
C MET A 88 -6.75 10.61 -14.07
N ALA A 89 -5.97 11.69 -14.11
CA ALA A 89 -5.00 11.91 -15.17
C ALA A 89 -3.94 10.79 -15.22
N ALA A 90 -3.38 10.38 -14.08
CA ALA A 90 -2.42 9.28 -14.01
C ALA A 90 -3.02 7.94 -14.48
N VAL A 91 -4.25 7.63 -14.05
CA VAL A 91 -4.98 6.44 -14.48
C VAL A 91 -5.25 6.46 -15.98
N ASN A 92 -5.70 7.60 -16.52
CA ASN A 92 -5.93 7.78 -17.97
C ASN A 92 -4.65 7.65 -18.80
N MET A 93 -3.49 7.95 -18.22
CA MET A 93 -2.17 7.73 -18.83
C MET A 93 -1.66 6.29 -18.68
N GLY A 94 -2.41 5.41 -18.00
CA GLY A 94 -2.12 3.98 -17.89
C GLY A 94 -1.49 3.54 -16.57
N ALA A 95 -1.50 4.36 -15.52
CA ALA A 95 -1.06 3.92 -14.20
C ALA A 95 -1.99 2.85 -13.62
N GLU A 96 -1.45 1.68 -13.24
CA GLU A 96 -2.23 0.60 -12.63
C GLU A 96 -2.28 0.66 -11.10
N ALA A 97 -1.41 1.47 -10.49
CA ALA A 97 -1.41 1.72 -9.06
C ALA A 97 -1.24 3.20 -8.74
N ILE A 98 -1.91 3.62 -7.67
CA ILE A 98 -1.79 4.94 -7.08
C ILE A 98 -1.38 4.74 -5.62
N MET A 99 -0.31 5.41 -5.19
CA MET A 99 0.02 5.49 -3.78
C MET A 99 -0.40 6.84 -3.21
N ASP A 100 -1.28 6.78 -2.22
CA ASP A 100 -1.63 7.92 -1.38
C ASP A 100 -0.55 8.13 -0.32
N LEU A 101 0.24 9.18 -0.53
CA LEU A 101 1.31 9.66 0.35
C LEU A 101 0.89 10.95 1.07
N SER A 102 -0.43 11.17 1.24
CA SER A 102 -0.97 12.29 1.99
C SER A 102 -0.29 12.41 3.36
N SER A 103 0.10 13.62 3.73
CA SER A 103 0.89 13.85 4.94
C SER A 103 0.54 15.12 5.70
N HIS A 104 -0.66 15.66 5.48
CA HIS A 104 -1.15 16.83 6.19
C HIS A 104 -2.65 16.78 6.41
N GLY A 105 -3.10 17.26 7.58
CA GLY A 105 -4.53 17.32 7.93
C GLY A 105 -5.13 15.93 8.18
N ASN A 106 -6.43 15.80 7.95
CA ASN A 106 -7.11 14.51 7.98
C ASN A 106 -6.96 13.83 6.62
N THR A 107 -6.17 12.77 6.53
CA THR A 107 -5.88 12.03 5.29
C THR A 107 -7.01 11.06 4.90
N GLN A 108 -7.84 10.65 5.87
CA GLN A 108 -8.85 9.61 5.69
C GLN A 108 -9.91 9.93 4.62
N PRO A 109 -10.47 11.15 4.52
CA PRO A 109 -11.49 11.45 3.52
C PRO A 109 -10.99 11.30 2.08
N PHE A 110 -9.74 11.69 1.82
CA PHE A 110 -9.13 11.51 0.50
C PHE A 110 -8.89 10.03 0.20
N ARG A 111 -8.37 9.28 1.17
CA ARG A 111 -8.18 7.82 1.06
C ARG A 111 -9.48 7.07 0.77
N GLN A 112 -10.57 7.42 1.45
CA GLN A 112 -11.90 6.83 1.19
C GLN A 112 -12.43 7.22 -0.20
N LYS A 113 -12.20 8.46 -0.62
CA LYS A 113 -12.56 8.91 -1.98
C LYS A 113 -11.82 8.10 -3.05
N LEU A 114 -10.52 7.85 -2.86
CA LEU A 114 -9.73 7.03 -3.78
C LEU A 114 -10.31 5.62 -3.93
N THR A 115 -10.64 4.95 -2.83
CA THR A 115 -11.13 3.55 -2.85
C THR A 115 -12.60 3.44 -3.28
N SER A 116 -13.31 4.56 -3.41
CA SER A 116 -14.67 4.59 -3.97
C SER A 116 -14.75 5.05 -5.43
N GLU A 117 -13.74 5.76 -5.94
CA GLU A 117 -13.81 6.41 -7.27
C GLU A 117 -12.65 6.05 -8.22
N CYS A 118 -11.52 5.53 -7.73
CA CYS A 118 -10.34 5.23 -8.56
C CYS A 118 -10.30 3.76 -8.96
N PRO A 119 -10.17 3.39 -10.25
CA PRO A 119 -10.11 1.98 -10.64
C PRO A 119 -8.72 1.34 -10.48
N ALA A 120 -7.67 2.11 -10.21
CA ALA A 120 -6.32 1.61 -10.02
C ALA A 120 -6.10 1.07 -8.60
N MET A 121 -5.13 0.17 -8.40
CA MET A 121 -4.80 -0.35 -7.06
C MET A 121 -4.35 0.80 -6.14
N ILE A 122 -4.90 0.87 -4.93
CA ILE A 122 -4.56 1.91 -3.95
C ILE A 122 -3.56 1.39 -2.93
N GLY A 123 -2.41 2.05 -2.88
CA GLY A 123 -1.35 1.82 -1.92
C GLY A 123 -1.22 2.94 -0.90
N THR A 124 -0.71 2.64 0.29
CA THR A 124 -0.38 3.67 1.30
C THR A 124 0.90 3.35 2.06
N VAL A 125 1.37 4.32 2.86
CA VAL A 125 2.45 4.16 3.83
C VAL A 125 1.93 4.50 5.24
N PRO A 126 1.34 3.54 5.99
CA PRO A 126 0.62 3.81 7.24
C PRO A 126 1.41 4.54 8.32
N VAL A 127 2.74 4.37 8.37
CA VAL A 127 3.60 5.06 9.35
C VAL A 127 3.57 6.59 9.20
N TYR A 128 3.24 7.13 8.02
CA TYR A 128 3.08 8.58 7.83
C TYR A 128 1.83 9.08 8.55
N ASP A 129 0.76 8.32 8.43
CA ASP A 129 -0.53 8.67 9.02
C ASP A 129 -0.52 8.43 10.53
N SER A 130 0.29 7.50 11.06
CA SER A 130 0.36 7.24 12.50
C SER A 130 0.75 8.49 13.31
N VAL A 131 1.69 9.29 12.81
CA VAL A 131 2.09 10.54 13.50
C VAL A 131 0.99 11.61 13.40
N ILE A 132 0.31 11.67 12.26
CA ILE A 132 -0.71 12.69 11.98
C ILE A 132 -2.03 12.37 12.69
N HIS A 133 -2.46 11.12 12.62
CA HIS A 133 -3.72 10.61 13.16
C HIS A 133 -3.80 10.76 14.67
N TYR A 134 -2.74 10.36 15.37
CA TYR A 134 -2.71 10.43 16.83
C TYR A 134 -2.37 11.83 17.35
N GLN A 135 -1.77 12.71 16.54
CA GLN A 135 -1.28 14.04 16.95
C GLN A 135 -0.42 13.98 18.23
N ARG A 136 0.38 12.92 18.34
CA ARG A 136 1.22 12.62 19.48
C ARG A 136 2.69 12.57 19.05
N ASP A 137 3.58 12.86 20.00
CA ASP A 137 5.01 12.72 19.77
C ASP A 137 5.37 11.26 19.47
N LEU A 138 6.32 11.09 18.55
CA LEU A 138 6.67 9.79 17.98
C LEU A 138 7.06 8.79 19.08
N ASP A 139 7.86 9.20 20.06
CA ASP A 139 8.30 8.37 21.20
C ASP A 139 7.18 7.94 22.14
N THR A 140 6.01 8.56 22.06
CA THR A 140 4.84 8.13 22.83
C THR A 140 4.02 7.06 22.12
N LEU A 141 4.20 6.88 20.81
CA LEU A 141 3.48 5.85 20.06
C LEU A 141 3.97 4.44 20.42
N THR A 142 3.09 3.47 20.30
CA THR A 142 3.36 2.05 20.55
C THR A 142 3.35 1.26 19.24
N ALA A 143 3.94 0.05 19.26
CA ALA A 143 3.81 -0.90 18.15
C ALA A 143 2.33 -1.15 17.76
N LYS A 144 1.44 -1.16 18.77
CA LYS A 144 0.00 -1.33 18.57
C LYS A 144 -0.61 -0.14 17.81
N ASP A 145 -0.20 1.09 18.10
CA ASP A 145 -0.69 2.29 17.40
C ASP A 145 -0.40 2.19 15.88
N PHE A 146 0.79 1.72 15.49
CA PHE A 146 1.11 1.50 14.06
C PHE A 146 0.23 0.41 13.42
N ILE A 147 -0.04 -0.69 14.15
CA ILE A 147 -0.92 -1.77 13.67
C ILE A 147 -2.37 -1.28 13.55
N ASP A 148 -2.83 -0.45 14.49
CA ASP A 148 -4.19 0.10 14.48
C ASP A 148 -4.40 1.03 13.27
N VAL A 149 -3.38 1.80 12.87
CA VAL A 149 -3.42 2.59 11.62
C VAL A 149 -3.43 1.70 10.37
N ILE A 150 -2.66 0.61 10.34
CA ILE A 150 -2.74 -0.37 9.23
C ILE A 150 -4.17 -0.92 9.12
N ARG A 151 -4.80 -1.26 10.26
CA ARG A 151 -6.19 -1.73 10.28
C ARG A 151 -7.15 -0.68 9.75
N LEU A 152 -6.98 0.59 10.15
CA LEU A 152 -7.78 1.70 9.64
C LEU A 152 -7.71 1.80 8.12
N HIS A 153 -6.49 1.75 7.55
CA HIS A 153 -6.29 1.79 6.10
C HIS A 153 -6.95 0.60 5.38
N ALA A 154 -6.86 -0.60 5.97
CA ALA A 154 -7.54 -1.78 5.43
C ALA A 154 -9.07 -1.64 5.46
N GLN A 155 -9.64 -1.00 6.48
CA GLN A 155 -11.07 -0.67 6.58
C GLN A 155 -11.50 0.43 5.60
N ASP A 156 -10.60 1.33 5.24
CA ASP A 156 -10.84 2.34 4.19
C ASP A 156 -10.70 1.75 2.77
N GLY A 157 -10.37 0.45 2.63
CA GLY A 157 -10.29 -0.23 1.33
C GLY A 157 -8.93 -0.19 0.64
N VAL A 158 -7.86 0.18 1.33
CA VAL A 158 -6.50 0.15 0.75
C VAL A 158 -6.12 -1.27 0.32
N ASP A 159 -5.60 -1.42 -0.89
CA ASP A 159 -5.26 -2.72 -1.50
C ASP A 159 -3.90 -3.26 -1.07
N PHE A 160 -2.93 -2.37 -0.84
CA PHE A 160 -1.61 -2.74 -0.35
C PHE A 160 -0.99 -1.66 0.54
N VAL A 161 -0.11 -2.09 1.44
CA VAL A 161 0.57 -1.18 2.38
C VAL A 161 2.08 -1.37 2.30
N THR A 162 2.82 -0.28 2.33
CA THR A 162 4.27 -0.31 2.50
C THR A 162 4.61 -0.27 3.99
N ILE A 163 5.15 -1.37 4.51
CA ILE A 163 5.57 -1.51 5.90
C ILE A 163 7.09 -1.64 5.94
N HIS A 164 7.74 -0.87 6.81
CA HIS A 164 9.19 -0.84 6.93
C HIS A 164 9.72 -1.83 7.99
N CYS A 165 9.18 -3.05 8.00
CA CYS A 165 9.52 -4.08 8.99
C CYS A 165 10.94 -4.67 8.84
N GLY A 166 11.69 -4.26 7.80
CA GLY A 166 13.12 -4.59 7.66
C GLY A 166 14.05 -3.70 8.49
N ILE A 167 13.53 -2.65 9.12
CA ILE A 167 14.28 -1.87 10.11
C ILE A 167 14.22 -2.65 11.42
N THR A 168 15.34 -3.29 11.76
CA THR A 168 15.53 -4.04 13.00
C THR A 168 16.55 -3.34 13.90
N ARG A 169 16.68 -3.74 15.17
CA ARG A 169 17.75 -3.24 16.04
C ARG A 169 19.14 -3.43 15.42
N LYS A 170 19.36 -4.59 14.78
CA LYS A 170 20.59 -4.87 14.02
C LYS A 170 20.77 -3.90 12.85
N THR A 171 19.71 -3.60 12.11
CA THR A 171 19.74 -2.62 11.01
C THR A 171 20.09 -1.22 11.55
N ILE A 172 19.53 -0.83 12.70
CA ILE A 172 19.83 0.45 13.36
C ILE A 172 21.30 0.56 13.76
N GLU A 173 21.85 -0.47 14.40
CA GLU A 173 23.27 -0.51 14.77
C GLU A 173 24.18 -0.39 13.54
N GLN A 174 23.86 -1.13 12.48
CA GLN A 174 24.60 -1.04 11.22
C GLN A 174 24.54 0.37 10.64
N ILE A 175 23.38 1.02 10.63
CA ILE A 175 23.24 2.40 10.13
C ILE A 175 24.06 3.38 10.98
N LYS A 176 24.02 3.26 12.31
CA LYS A 176 24.77 4.13 13.22
C LYS A 176 26.30 3.97 13.07
N ASN A 177 26.76 2.75 12.80
CA ASN A 177 28.18 2.43 12.68
C ASN A 177 28.74 2.64 11.26
N HIS A 178 27.88 2.84 10.24
CA HIS A 178 28.30 2.94 8.86
C HIS A 178 28.34 4.39 8.35
N LYS A 179 29.39 4.74 7.60
CA LYS A 179 29.59 6.08 7.03
C LYS A 179 28.85 6.30 5.71
N ARG A 180 27.52 6.12 5.68
CA ARG A 180 26.76 6.48 4.45
C ARG A 180 26.89 7.99 4.20
N LYS A 181 27.09 8.39 2.93
CA LYS A 181 27.17 9.82 2.55
C LYS A 181 25.84 10.54 2.79
N MET A 182 24.74 9.91 2.38
CA MET A 182 23.38 10.32 2.70
C MET A 182 22.84 9.30 3.70
N ASN A 183 22.23 9.77 4.80
CA ASN A 183 21.75 8.94 5.90
C ASN A 183 20.55 8.07 5.48
N ILE A 184 19.48 7.97 6.27
CA ILE A 184 18.25 7.29 5.86
C ILE A 184 17.44 8.22 4.96
N VAL A 185 17.26 7.84 3.69
CA VAL A 185 16.51 8.62 2.69
C VAL A 185 15.05 8.17 2.53
N SER A 186 14.70 6.98 3.06
CA SER A 186 13.30 6.57 3.15
C SER A 186 12.65 7.26 4.34
N ARG A 187 11.63 8.10 4.09
CA ARG A 187 10.86 8.77 5.13
C ARG A 187 10.23 7.77 6.12
N GLY A 188 9.68 6.66 5.62
CA GLY A 188 9.06 5.65 6.49
C GLY A 188 10.09 4.89 7.30
N GLY A 189 11.23 4.55 6.67
CA GLY A 189 12.36 3.94 7.36
C GLY A 189 12.95 4.85 8.44
N SER A 190 13.04 6.17 8.18
CA SER A 190 13.56 7.12 9.17
C SER A 190 12.62 7.30 10.36
N LEU A 191 11.30 7.24 10.15
CA LEU A 191 10.32 7.30 11.24
C LEU A 191 10.40 6.07 12.13
N VAL A 192 10.45 4.87 11.56
CA VAL A 192 10.61 3.63 12.34
C VAL A 192 11.97 3.61 13.06
N PHE A 193 13.05 4.00 12.38
CA PHE A 193 14.37 4.12 12.99
C PHE A 193 14.38 5.09 14.18
N ALA A 194 13.75 6.26 14.02
CA ALA A 194 13.66 7.26 15.08
C ALA A 194 12.84 6.74 16.26
N TRP A 195 11.67 6.16 15.99
CA TRP A 195 10.82 5.55 17.01
C TRP A 195 11.57 4.51 17.84
N MET A 196 12.15 3.49 17.20
CA MET A 196 12.92 2.45 17.90
C MET A 196 14.13 3.01 18.66
N SER A 197 14.76 4.06 18.14
CA SER A 197 15.90 4.71 18.82
C SER A 197 15.49 5.52 20.05
N MET A 198 14.28 6.07 20.07
CA MET A 198 13.75 6.88 21.17
C MET A 198 13.14 6.00 22.27
N THR A 199 12.42 4.94 21.89
CA THR A 199 11.70 4.08 22.83
C THR A 199 12.54 2.89 23.31
N GLY A 200 13.52 2.46 22.50
CA GLY A 200 14.23 1.21 22.72
C GLY A 200 13.43 -0.04 22.33
N GLU A 201 12.20 0.11 21.82
CA GLU A 201 11.33 -0.99 21.41
C GLU A 201 11.63 -1.46 19.98
N GLU A 202 11.22 -2.69 19.65
CA GLU A 202 11.29 -3.28 18.30
C GLU A 202 9.95 -3.93 17.92
#